data_AF-A0A317T6C2-F1
#
_entry.id   AF-A0A317T6C2-F1
#
_cell.length_a   1.000
_cell.length_b   1.000
_cell.length_c   1.000
_cell.angle_alpha   90.00
_cell.angle_beta   90.00
_cell.angle_gamma   90.00
#
_symmetry.space_group_name_H-M   'P 1'
#
loop_
_entity.id
_entity.type
_entity.pdbx_description
1 polymer ?
#
loop_
_entity_poly.entity_id
_entity_poly.type
_entity_poly.pdbx_seq_one_letter_code
_entity_poly.pdbx_strand_id
1 'polypeptide(L)' 'RIVPELQSQGIFLYRELLISPWRIIYRIKDTQFNVLSVHDSRQNVEDILLERLIKSS' A
#
# COMPACT_ATOMS: atom_id res chain seq x y z
N ARG A 1 3.44 -8.13 -7.52
CA ARG A 1 4.44 -7.36 -8.33
C ARG A 1 5.09 -6.29 -7.45
N ILE A 2 6.12 -5.56 -7.89
CA ILE A 2 6.66 -4.41 -7.12
C ILE A 2 5.60 -3.29 -7.11
N VAL A 3 5.53 -2.52 -6.03
CA VAL A 3 4.62 -1.37 -5.90
C VAL A 3 5.06 -0.26 -6.86
N PRO A 4 4.28 0.09 -7.91
CA PRO A 4 4.72 1.01 -8.96
C PRO A 4 5.09 2.41 -8.47
N GLU A 5 4.32 2.96 -7.53
CA GLU A 5 4.57 4.28 -6.94
C GLU A 5 5.85 4.33 -6.10
N LEU A 6 6.28 3.19 -5.55
CA LEU A 6 7.55 3.08 -4.82
C LEU A 6 8.70 2.81 -5.79
N GLN A 7 8.46 2.02 -6.84
CA GLN A 7 9.43 1.77 -7.89
C GLN A 7 9.86 3.06 -8.59
N SER A 8 8.92 3.98 -8.87
CA SER A 8 9.23 5.28 -9.48
C SER A 8 10.14 6.16 -8.61
N GLN A 9 10.18 5.90 -7.30
CA GLN A 9 11.06 6.55 -6.33
C GLN A 9 12.35 5.75 -6.05
N GLY A 10 12.62 4.69 -6.82
CA GLY A 10 13.80 3.83 -6.64
C GLY A 10 13.69 2.81 -5.50
N ILE A 11 12.49 2.57 -4.96
CA ILE A 11 12.27 1.63 -3.86
C ILE A 11 11.69 0.32 -4.40
N PHE A 12 12.46 -0.77 -4.27
CA PHE A 12 12.11 -2.08 -4.84
C PHE A 12 11.76 -3.16 -3.80
N LEU A 13 11.85 -2.84 -2.51
CA LEU A 13 11.66 -3.81 -1.41
C LEU A 13 10.21 -4.22 -1.22
N TYR A 14 9.27 -3.34 -1.59
CA TYR A 14 7.85 -3.54 -1.35
C TYR A 14 7.16 -4.14 -2.56
N ARG A 15 6.27 -5.08 -2.28
CA ARG A 15 5.47 -5.79 -3.26
C ARG A 15 4.00 -5.54 -2.96
N GLU A 16 3.22 -5.60 -4.02
CA GLU A 16 1.77 -5.60 -3.95
C GLU A 16 1.17 -6.91 -4.46
N LEU A 17 0.08 -7.29 -3.80
CA LEU A 17 -0.86 -8.32 -4.23
C LEU A 17 -2.23 -7.66 -4.46
N LEU A 18 -2.75 -7.80 -5.67
CA LEU A 18 -4.06 -7.27 -6.07
C LEU A 18 -5.03 -8.43 -6.18
N ILE A 19 -5.96 -8.53 -5.24
CA ILE A 19 -7.06 -9.52 -5.23
C ILE A 19 -8.32 -8.71 -5.06
N SER A 20 -9.01 -8.39 -6.15
CA SER A 20 -10.19 -7.52 -6.11
C SER A 20 -11.16 -7.93 -4.97
N PRO A 21 -11.60 -6.98 -4.11
CA PRO A 21 -11.33 -5.54 -4.15
C PRO A 21 -10.12 -5.10 -3.33
N TRP A 22 -9.23 -5.99 -2.90
CA TRP A 22 -8.13 -5.71 -1.97
C TRP A 22 -6.79 -5.47 -2.68
N ARG A 23 -6.07 -4.46 -2.20
CA ARG A 23 -4.65 -4.23 -2.49
C ARG A 23 -3.86 -4.36 -1.19
N ILE A 24 -2.94 -5.32 -1.18
CA ILE A 24 -2.09 -5.64 -0.03
C ILE A 24 -0.67 -5.23 -0.36
N ILE A 25 -0.07 -4.35 0.45
CA ILE A 25 1.34 -3.97 0.33
C ILE A 25 2.14 -4.67 1.43
N TYR A 26 3.23 -5.33 1.03
CA TYR A 26 4.04 -6.13 1.92
C TYR A 26 5.52 -6.08 1.56
N ARG A 27 6.36 -6.54 2.47
CA ARG A 27 7.77 -6.86 2.19
C ARG A 27 8.10 -8.25 2.72
N ILE A 28 9.11 -8.87 2.11
CA ILE A 28 9.69 -10.13 2.59
C ILE A 28 11.08 -9.78 3.11
N LYS A 29 11.37 -10.15 4.35
CA LYS A 29 12.71 -10.05 4.94
C LYS A 29 13.06 -11.42 5.52
N ASP A 30 14.14 -12.01 5.04
CA ASP A 30 14.54 -13.39 5.35
C ASP A 30 13.38 -14.37 5.07
N THR A 31 12.82 -14.98 6.11
CA THR A 31 11.65 -15.88 6.04
C THR A 31 10.36 -15.23 6.54
N GLN A 32 10.39 -13.94 6.88
CA GLN A 32 9.26 -13.23 7.45
C GLN A 32 8.55 -12.34 6.42
N PHE A 33 7.24 -12.55 6.30
CA PHE A 33 6.34 -11.70 5.55
C PHE A 33 5.78 -10.60 6.46
N ASN A 34 5.96 -9.34 6.07
CA ASN A 34 5.47 -8.19 6.82
C ASN A 34 4.43 -7.45 5.98
N VAL A 35 3.17 -7.45 6.42
CA VAL A 35 2.07 -6.67 5.83
C VAL A 35 2.19 -5.23 6.32
N LEU A 36 2.38 -4.29 5.40
CA LEU A 36 2.42 -2.87 5.71
C LEU A 36 1.02 -2.26 5.71
N SER A 37 0.21 -2.63 4.71
CA SER A 37 -1.16 -2.14 4.59
C SER A 37 -2.05 -3.10 3.82
N VAL A 38 -3.34 -3.06 4.15
CA VAL A 38 -4.43 -3.69 3.42
C VAL A 38 -5.49 -2.62 3.19
N HIS A 39 -5.84 -2.37 1.94
CA HIS A 39 -6.85 -1.38 1.59
C HIS A 39 -7.77 -1.88 0.49
N ASP A 40 -9.00 -1.38 0.50
CA ASP A 40 -9.95 -1.60 -0.58
C ASP A 40 -9.52 -0.75 -1.78
N SER A 41 -9.11 -1.39 -2.87
CA SER A 41 -8.62 -0.77 -4.11
C SER A 41 -9.69 0.03 -4.84
N ARG A 42 -10.97 -0.07 -4.45
CA ARG A 42 -12.04 0.79 -4.98
C ARG A 42 -12.06 2.15 -4.31
N GLN A 43 -11.44 2.27 -3.13
CA GLN A 43 -11.37 3.53 -2.41
C GLN A 43 -10.18 4.35 -2.88
N ASN A 44 -10.39 5.65 -3.09
CA ASN A 44 -9.29 6.56 -3.34
C ASN A 44 -8.54 6.79 -2.02
N VAL A 45 -7.32 6.25 -1.94
CA VAL A 45 -6.47 6.35 -0.75
C VAL A 45 -6.11 7.80 -0.45
N GLU A 46 -5.90 8.64 -1.47
CA GLU A 46 -5.61 10.07 -1.27
C GLU A 46 -6.79 10.77 -0.60
N ASP A 47 -8.02 10.52 -1.06
CA ASP A 47 -9.23 11.11 -0.47
C ASP A 47 -9.40 10.66 1.00
N ILE A 48 -9.15 9.38 1.30
CA ILE A 48 -9.23 8.86 2.68
C ILE A 48 -8.16 9.51 3.56
N LEU A 49 -6.93 9.63 3.09
CA LEU A 49 -5.84 10.24 3.86
C LEU A 49 -6.09 11.73 4.06
N LEU A 50 -6.60 12.43 3.05
CA LEU A 50 -7.01 13.83 3.14
C LEU A 50 -8.14 14.01 4.16
N GLU A 51 -9.18 13.18 4.10
CA GLU A 51 -10.26 13.20 5.09
C GLU A 51 -9.75 13.01 6.51
N ARG A 52 -8.82 12.06 6.73
CA ARG A 52 -8.22 11.82 8.04
C ARG A 52 -7.41 13.02 8.53
N LEU A 53 -6.66 13.67 7.65
CA LEU A 53 -5.87 14.84 7.97
C LEU A 53 -6.76 16.02 8.40
N ILE A 54 -7.84 16.27 7.65
CA ILE A 54 -8.80 17.35 7.93
C ILE A 54 -9.58 17.08 9.21
N LYS A 55 -10.06 15.84 9.42
CA LYS A 55 -10.79 15.46 10.66
C LYS A 55 -9.92 15.46 11.92
N SER A 56 -8.59 15.42 11.76
CA SER A 56 -7.62 15.50 12.85
C SER A 56 -7.26 16.94 13.24
N SER A 57 -7.76 17.94 12.51
CA SER A 57 -7.47 19.37 12.71
C SER A 57 -8.53 20.07 13.55
#